data_AF-A0A5K0YZI0-F1
#
_entry.id   AF-A0A5K0YZI0-F1
#
_cell.length_a   1.000
_cell.length_b   1.000
_cell.length_c   1.000
_cell.angle_alpha   90.00
_cell.angle_beta   90.00
_cell.angle_gamma   90.00
#
_symmetry.space_group_name_H-M   'P 1'
#
loop_
_entity.id
_entity.type
_entity.pdbx_description
1 polymer ?
#
loop_
_entity_poly.entity_id
_entity_poly.type
_entity_poly.pdbx_seq_one_letter_code
_entity_poly.pdbx_strand_id
1 'polypeptide(L)'
;MKDQVDWTQGCQPEFDIVCNKTEVKFMKLPHTDFYGYDLNYQTKISFEACENICRSDCNCRGFGYRLNGEGNCYPKSILLSGQSSLLFIGDMHIKIPILMNFSASTVDQINLDCSKVYSPKKLNRAYAEGKAKGDYLKYPISFVIAFGVAEIICVAFGWAYFHKKTVDLRNQNQSYVAITAGFRRFTFEELKKATNNFIEEIGRGGSGVVYKGVLEDKRVVAVKNLEGLSHGSEAQFWSEVSTIGRINHMNLVTMFGFCAEKAKRLLVYEYLENGSLEKNLFSNGAMLAWENRFNIALGTAKALAYLHEECLEWVLHCDVKPQNILLDKDFQPKVADFGLSKLFDRGGNNISQFSRVRGTRGYMAPEWILNLPITSKVDVYSYGILVLELVTGQSSIGFQRISENGELGNKKLIPWIREMVRMNQNWVEEIADPQLFGMYDHSSMEILIKVALQCIEEERDVRPSMSQVVDSITVACLLDREMHDEIE
;
A
#
# COMPACT_ATOMS: atom_id res chain seq x y z
N MET A 1 41.52 57.50 31.49
CA MET A 1 40.49 57.70 30.44
C MET A 1 41.17 58.29 29.21
N LYS A 2 40.69 57.94 28.01
CA LYS A 2 41.28 58.42 26.74
C LYS A 2 41.07 59.91 26.53
N ASP A 3 39.93 60.43 26.97
CA ASP A 3 39.59 61.85 26.99
C ASP A 3 38.99 62.18 28.36
N GLN A 4 39.44 63.26 29.01
CA GLN A 4 38.93 63.66 30.33
C GLN A 4 37.57 64.39 30.25
N VAL A 5 37.19 64.85 29.05
CA VAL A 5 35.97 65.62 28.78
C VAL A 5 34.92 64.77 28.06
N ASP A 6 35.31 63.91 27.11
CA ASP A 6 34.41 62.97 26.44
C ASP A 6 34.59 61.53 26.93
N TRP A 7 33.79 61.16 27.92
CA TRP A 7 33.85 59.84 28.55
C TRP A 7 33.37 58.72 27.61
N THR A 8 32.72 59.06 26.48
CA THR A 8 32.30 58.05 25.48
C THR A 8 33.46 57.46 24.70
N GLN A 9 34.65 58.09 24.75
CA GLN A 9 35.89 57.56 24.17
C GLN A 9 36.50 56.41 25.00
N GLY A 10 35.99 56.17 26.21
CA GLY A 10 36.41 55.07 27.08
C GLY A 10 37.81 55.22 27.67
N CYS A 11 38.37 54.08 28.09
CA CYS A 11 39.73 53.99 28.64
C CYS A 11 40.73 53.55 27.56
N GLN A 12 41.95 54.09 27.63
CA GLN A 12 43.08 53.64 26.83
C GLN A 12 44.16 53.15 27.80
N PRO A 13 44.83 52.01 27.52
CA PRO A 13 45.96 51.57 28.34
C PRO A 13 47.09 52.62 28.31
N GLU A 14 47.76 52.81 29.43
CA GLU A 14 48.94 53.69 29.56
C GLU A 14 50.23 53.03 29.01
N PHE A 15 50.10 51.84 28.41
CA PHE A 15 51.18 51.05 27.85
C PHE A 15 50.82 50.54 26.46
N ASP A 16 51.83 50.35 25.64
CA ASP A 16 51.71 49.71 24.34
C ASP A 16 52.17 48.25 24.42
N ILE A 17 51.32 47.33 23.97
CA ILE A 17 51.68 45.93 23.78
C ILE A 17 52.38 45.81 22.43
N VAL A 18 53.71 45.71 22.44
CA VAL A 18 54.50 45.49 21.23
C VAL A 18 54.49 44.00 20.86
N CYS A 19 54.21 43.68 19.61
CA CYS A 19 54.15 42.33 19.02
C CYS A 19 55.51 41.61 18.92
N ASN A 20 56.50 42.04 19.70
CA ASN A 20 57.73 41.28 19.83
C ASN A 20 57.50 40.16 20.84
N LYS A 21 58.23 39.03 20.78
CA LYS A 21 58.09 37.92 21.74
C LYS A 21 58.63 38.29 23.14
N THR A 22 58.27 39.47 23.65
CA THR A 22 58.51 39.90 25.01
C THR A 22 57.65 39.09 25.96
N GLU A 23 58.22 38.85 27.13
CA GLU A 23 57.61 38.22 28.27
C GLU A 23 56.33 38.99 28.69
N VAL A 24 55.16 38.47 28.32
CA VAL A 24 53.84 38.95 28.76
C VAL A 24 53.31 38.10 29.91
N LYS A 25 52.52 38.71 30.79
CA LYS A 25 51.73 38.04 31.83
C LYS A 25 50.27 38.42 31.71
N PHE A 26 49.41 37.65 32.35
CA PHE A 26 47.96 37.88 32.32
C PHE A 26 47.46 38.30 33.70
N MET A 27 46.78 39.45 33.76
CA MET A 27 46.12 39.93 34.96
C MET A 27 44.68 39.42 35.01
N LYS A 28 44.33 38.70 36.07
CA LYS A 28 42.99 38.17 36.30
C LYS A 28 42.05 39.24 36.85
N LEU A 29 40.92 39.42 36.18
CA LEU A 29 39.75 40.17 36.64
C LEU A 29 38.61 39.17 36.91
N PRO A 30 38.31 38.88 38.18
CA PRO A 30 37.29 37.90 38.51
C PRO A 30 35.90 38.38 38.10
N HIS A 31 35.03 37.45 37.70
CA HIS A 31 33.61 37.73 37.45
C HIS A 31 33.34 38.87 36.45
N THR A 32 34.23 39.04 35.48
CA THR A 32 34.21 40.16 34.53
C THR A 32 34.16 39.66 33.10
N ASP A 33 33.35 40.32 32.27
CA ASP A 33 33.30 40.11 30.81
C ASP A 33 33.51 41.42 30.06
N PHE A 34 34.01 41.32 28.84
CA PHE A 34 33.96 42.38 27.85
C PHE A 34 33.16 41.86 26.67
N TYR A 35 31.93 42.36 26.50
CA TYR A 35 30.99 41.80 25.53
C TYR A 35 31.40 42.12 24.07
N GLY A 36 31.44 41.09 23.21
CA GLY A 36 31.80 41.20 21.78
C GLY A 36 33.31 41.21 21.50
N TYR A 37 33.68 41.54 20.26
CA TYR A 37 35.07 41.64 19.77
C TYR A 37 35.95 40.38 19.97
N ASP A 38 35.32 39.21 19.91
CA ASP A 38 36.01 37.93 19.93
C ASP A 38 36.77 37.67 18.63
N LEU A 39 38.05 37.32 18.72
CA LEU A 39 38.90 37.01 17.56
C LEU A 39 38.63 35.60 17.03
N ASN A 40 38.65 34.60 17.92
CA ASN A 40 38.42 33.21 17.57
C ASN A 40 37.94 32.44 18.80
N TYR A 41 36.62 32.37 18.96
CA TYR A 41 35.99 31.64 20.05
C TYR A 41 36.26 30.13 19.94
N GLN A 42 36.66 29.51 21.05
CA GLN A 42 36.89 28.06 21.11
C GLN A 42 36.23 27.43 22.33
N THR A 43 35.78 26.20 22.17
CA THR A 43 35.16 25.37 23.22
C THR A 43 36.02 24.15 23.51
N LYS A 44 35.92 23.59 24.72
CA LYS A 44 36.62 22.34 25.11
C LYS A 44 38.14 22.42 25.05
N ILE A 45 38.71 23.60 25.32
CA ILE A 45 40.16 23.78 25.44
C ILE A 45 40.54 24.05 26.88
N SER A 46 41.78 23.71 27.27
CA SER A 46 42.29 24.04 28.59
C SER A 46 42.54 25.54 28.75
N PHE A 47 42.58 26.00 29.99
CA PHE A 47 42.95 27.38 30.32
C PHE A 47 44.32 27.75 29.72
N GLU A 48 45.30 26.88 29.85
CA GLU A 48 46.66 27.07 29.32
C GLU A 48 46.67 27.17 27.78
N ALA A 49 45.82 26.39 27.10
CA ALA A 49 45.67 26.49 25.64
C ALA A 49 45.07 27.85 25.24
N CYS A 50 44.05 28.32 25.95
CA CYS A 50 43.45 29.64 25.74
C CYS A 50 44.46 30.77 25.97
N GLU A 51 45.25 30.65 27.04
CA GLU A 51 46.31 31.60 27.35
C GLU A 51 47.35 31.66 26.22
N ASN A 52 47.77 30.51 25.70
CA ASN A 52 48.73 30.43 24.59
C ASN A 52 48.19 31.01 23.28
N ILE A 53 46.89 30.84 22.99
CA ILE A 53 46.23 31.46 21.83
C ILE A 53 46.34 32.98 21.93
N CYS A 54 45.95 33.57 23.07
CA CYS A 54 46.03 35.02 23.22
C CYS A 54 47.48 35.52 23.32
N ARG A 55 48.40 34.73 23.88
CA ARG A 55 49.82 35.07 23.97
C ARG A 55 50.45 35.18 22.58
N SER A 56 50.15 34.24 21.69
CA SER A 56 50.69 34.16 20.33
C SER A 56 50.05 35.15 19.34
N ASP A 57 48.80 35.58 19.56
CA ASP A 57 48.14 36.57 18.71
C ASP A 57 48.46 38.01 19.17
N CYS A 58 49.01 38.82 18.26
CA CYS A 58 49.33 40.21 18.51
C CYS A 58 48.12 41.14 18.53
N ASN A 59 47.01 40.72 17.93
CA ASN A 59 45.76 41.45 18.02
C ASN A 59 45.02 41.14 19.33
N CYS A 60 45.38 40.07 20.04
CA CYS A 60 44.73 39.72 21.30
C CYS A 60 45.18 40.63 22.46
N ARG A 61 44.22 41.34 23.07
CA ARG A 61 44.41 42.22 24.22
C ARG A 61 44.14 41.53 25.56
N GLY A 62 43.49 40.38 25.53
CA GLY A 62 43.16 39.55 26.69
C GLY A 62 42.18 38.45 26.28
N PHE A 63 41.88 37.52 27.18
CA PHE A 63 40.88 36.49 26.93
C PHE A 63 39.94 36.28 28.12
N GLY A 64 38.67 36.00 27.83
CA GLY A 64 37.71 35.51 28.82
C GLY A 64 37.74 33.98 28.87
N TYR A 65 37.67 33.40 30.08
CA TYR A 65 37.59 31.95 30.26
C TYR A 65 36.45 31.59 31.21
N ARG A 66 35.56 30.68 30.79
CA ARG A 66 34.39 30.28 31.58
C ARG A 66 34.76 29.19 32.58
N LEU A 67 34.29 29.35 33.82
CA LEU A 67 34.52 28.41 34.91
C LEU A 67 33.38 27.39 35.07
N ASN A 68 32.55 27.20 34.05
CA ASN A 68 31.44 26.25 34.04
C ASN A 68 31.87 24.79 33.76
N GLY A 69 33.17 24.53 33.59
CA GLY A 69 33.72 23.20 33.32
C GLY A 69 33.79 22.79 31.84
N GLU A 70 33.28 23.63 30.91
CA GLU A 70 33.23 23.30 29.48
C GLU A 70 34.49 23.73 28.70
N GLY A 71 35.37 24.53 29.31
CA GLY A 71 36.60 25.01 28.67
C GLY A 71 36.36 26.01 27.54
N ASN A 72 35.47 26.99 27.76
CA ASN A 72 35.12 28.01 26.76
C ASN A 72 36.09 29.20 26.85
N CYS A 73 36.79 29.48 25.75
CA CYS A 73 37.82 30.49 25.59
C CYS A 73 37.38 31.60 24.62
N TYR A 74 37.54 32.85 25.05
CA TYR A 74 37.09 34.05 24.33
C TYR A 74 38.26 35.05 24.18
N PRO A 75 39.18 34.88 23.23
CA PRO A 75 40.24 35.86 22.96
C PRO A 75 39.65 37.15 22.38
N LYS A 76 40.02 38.31 22.94
CA LYS A 76 39.44 39.63 22.60
C LYS A 76 40.43 40.51 21.85
N SER A 77 40.00 41.10 20.73
CA SER A 77 40.79 42.11 20.00
C SER A 77 40.69 43.50 20.61
N ILE A 78 39.55 43.81 21.23
CA ILE A 78 39.24 45.11 21.83
C ILE A 78 38.55 44.87 23.17
N LEU A 79 38.91 45.65 24.19
CA LEU A 79 38.29 45.62 25.52
C LEU A 79 37.32 46.80 25.67
N LEU A 80 36.10 46.63 25.16
CA LEU A 80 35.01 47.61 25.25
C LEU A 80 33.82 47.00 26.02
N SER A 81 32.98 47.85 26.65
CA SER A 81 31.76 47.42 27.35
C SER A 81 32.01 46.38 28.45
N GLY A 82 33.06 46.60 29.25
CA GLY A 82 33.38 45.74 30.38
C GLY A 82 32.31 45.79 31.47
N GLN A 83 31.88 44.62 31.96
CA GLN A 83 30.94 44.49 33.07
C GLN A 83 31.45 43.46 34.07
N SER A 84 31.50 43.84 35.34
CA SER A 84 31.78 42.94 36.46
C SER A 84 30.50 42.66 37.23
N SER A 85 30.19 41.38 37.46
CA SER A 85 28.98 40.95 38.17
C SER A 85 29.22 39.62 38.86
N LEU A 86 28.88 39.51 40.15
CA LEU A 86 29.04 38.26 40.93
C LEU A 86 28.25 37.07 40.34
N LEU A 87 27.25 37.33 39.49
CA LEU A 87 26.48 36.29 38.79
C LEU A 87 27.21 35.74 37.55
N PHE A 88 28.30 36.37 37.13
CA PHE A 88 29.06 35.97 35.95
C PHE A 88 30.00 34.81 36.27
N ILE A 89 29.79 33.67 35.61
CA ILE A 89 30.56 32.43 35.81
C ILE A 89 31.73 32.39 34.81
N GLY A 90 32.76 33.19 35.07
CA GLY A 90 33.97 33.28 34.26
C GLY A 90 34.87 34.42 34.69
N ASP A 91 36.09 34.43 34.18
CA ASP A 91 37.10 35.44 34.51
C ASP A 91 37.74 36.00 33.25
N MET A 92 38.02 37.30 33.26
CA MET A 92 38.74 37.98 32.19
C MET A 92 40.22 38.07 32.53
N HIS A 93 41.09 37.75 31.57
CA HIS A 93 42.54 37.77 31.73
C HIS A 93 43.14 38.78 30.75
N ILE A 94 43.56 39.95 31.25
CA ILE A 94 44.11 41.04 30.43
C ILE A 94 45.60 40.81 30.19
N LYS A 95 46.03 40.92 28.93
CA LYS A 95 47.43 40.77 28.51
C LYS A 95 48.22 42.03 28.87
N ILE A 96 49.27 41.88 29.69
CA ILE A 96 50.10 42.99 30.16
C ILE A 96 51.61 42.66 30.04
N PRO A 97 52.51 43.66 29.91
CA PRO A 97 53.96 43.45 29.94
C PRO A 97 54.46 42.97 31.33
N ILE A 98 55.45 42.07 31.39
CA ILE A 98 55.99 41.55 32.67
C ILE A 98 56.61 42.65 33.56
N LEU A 99 57.25 43.66 32.96
CA LEU A 99 57.91 44.79 33.63
C LEU A 99 56.98 45.65 34.51
N MET A 100 55.65 45.48 34.43
CA MET A 100 54.69 46.20 35.26
C MET A 100 54.29 45.36 36.49
N ASN A 101 54.77 45.73 37.69
CA ASN A 101 54.32 45.14 38.96
C ASN A 101 52.98 45.75 39.41
N PHE A 102 51.87 45.26 38.87
CA PHE A 102 50.55 45.50 39.43
C PHE A 102 50.23 44.42 40.48
N SER A 103 50.01 44.83 41.73
CA SER A 103 49.38 43.97 42.74
C SER A 103 47.88 43.90 42.47
N ALA A 104 47.31 42.70 42.37
CA ALA A 104 45.88 42.49 42.10
C ALA A 104 44.91 43.03 43.19
N SER A 105 45.44 43.62 44.27
CA SER A 105 44.68 44.18 45.39
C SER A 105 44.27 45.65 45.21
N THR A 106 44.52 46.27 44.05
CA THR A 106 44.21 47.69 43.77
C THR A 106 43.24 47.87 42.60
N VAL A 107 42.22 47.01 42.49
CA VAL A 107 40.96 47.42 41.86
C VAL A 107 40.05 47.83 43.01
N ASP A 108 40.34 49.00 43.59
CA ASP A 108 39.34 49.67 44.41
C ASP A 108 38.06 49.73 43.59
N GLN A 109 36.94 49.29 44.16
CA GLN A 109 35.63 49.53 43.58
C GLN A 109 35.55 51.03 43.30
N ILE A 110 35.71 51.42 42.03
CA ILE A 110 35.57 52.81 41.63
C ILE A 110 34.09 53.10 41.80
N ASN A 111 33.71 53.58 42.99
CA ASN A 111 32.45 54.24 43.24
C ASN A 111 32.49 55.52 42.39
N LEU A 112 32.08 55.38 41.12
CA LEU A 112 31.82 56.51 40.25
C LEU A 112 30.64 57.26 40.87
N ASP A 113 30.96 58.32 41.60
CA ASP A 113 29.99 59.24 42.14
C ASP A 113 29.32 60.00 40.98
N CYS A 114 28.28 59.41 40.41
CA CYS A 114 27.45 60.01 39.36
C CYS A 114 26.51 61.10 39.92
N SER A 115 26.76 61.64 41.12
CA SER A 115 25.89 62.60 41.82
C SER A 115 26.00 64.04 41.30
N LYS A 116 26.90 64.33 40.35
CA LYS A 116 26.89 65.63 39.68
C LYS A 116 25.88 65.62 38.55
N VAL A 117 24.74 66.27 38.80
CA VAL A 117 23.71 66.59 37.80
C VAL A 117 24.31 67.49 36.72
N TYR A 118 24.95 66.87 35.73
CA TYR A 118 25.12 67.50 34.43
C TYR A 118 23.82 67.27 33.66
N SER A 119 23.16 68.35 33.25
CA SER A 119 22.04 68.26 32.32
C SER A 119 22.49 67.43 31.11
N PRO A 120 21.70 66.44 30.66
CA PRO A 120 22.09 65.63 29.52
C PRO A 120 22.24 66.55 28.30
N LYS A 121 23.49 66.81 27.91
CA LYS A 121 23.78 67.50 26.66
C LYS A 121 23.41 66.52 25.55
N LYS A 122 22.23 66.70 24.95
CA LYS A 122 21.86 66.01 23.71
C LYS A 122 22.95 66.31 22.69
N LEU A 123 23.84 65.36 22.48
CA LEU A 123 24.70 65.36 21.31
C LEU A 123 23.74 65.18 20.13
N ASN A 124 23.59 66.23 19.32
CA ASN A 124 23.00 66.12 17.98
C ASN A 124 23.96 65.28 17.14
N ARG A 125 23.97 63.96 17.36
CA ARG A 125 24.32 63.02 16.31
C ARG A 125 23.17 63.09 15.34
N ALA A 126 23.26 64.05 14.42
CA ALA A 126 22.57 63.93 13.16
C ALA A 126 23.12 62.65 12.52
N TYR A 127 22.47 61.52 12.80
CA TYR A 127 22.31 60.55 11.74
C TYR A 127 21.63 61.36 10.65
N ALA A 128 22.40 61.74 9.64
CA ALA A 128 21.79 62.15 8.40
C ALA A 128 20.81 61.03 8.10
N GLU A 129 19.51 61.32 8.17
CA GLU A 129 18.52 60.63 7.36
C GLU A 129 18.88 60.95 5.91
N GLY A 130 20.02 60.42 5.47
CA GLY A 130 20.27 60.19 4.08
C GLY A 130 19.09 59.33 3.67
N LYS A 131 18.23 59.91 2.83
CA LYS A 131 17.38 59.20 1.89
C LYS A 131 18.27 58.24 1.09
N ALA A 132 18.69 57.16 1.70
CA ALA A 132 19.35 56.03 1.10
C ALA A 132 18.36 54.87 1.18
N LYS A 133 17.36 54.98 0.29
CA LYS A 133 16.73 53.86 -0.41
C LYS A 133 16.09 52.78 0.50
N GLY A 134 14.83 53.04 0.83
CA GLY A 134 13.82 51.98 0.96
C GLY A 134 13.59 51.17 -0.34
N ASP A 135 14.38 51.42 -1.39
CA ASP A 135 14.41 50.61 -2.62
C ASP A 135 15.35 49.40 -2.51
N TYR A 136 16.40 49.42 -1.68
CA TYR A 136 17.35 48.30 -1.62
C TYR A 136 16.77 47.04 -0.96
N LEU A 137 15.71 47.16 -0.14
CA LEU A 137 14.99 46.01 0.42
C LEU A 137 13.87 45.49 -0.50
N LYS A 138 13.36 46.32 -1.42
CA LYS A 138 12.32 45.91 -2.38
C LYS A 138 12.87 44.90 -3.39
N TYR A 139 14.09 45.10 -3.87
CA TYR A 139 14.73 44.18 -4.82
C TYR A 139 14.93 42.75 -4.26
N PRO A 140 15.51 42.53 -3.06
CA PRO A 140 15.65 41.18 -2.51
C PRO A 140 14.30 40.55 -2.14
N ILE A 141 13.33 41.31 -1.62
CA ILE A 141 11.97 40.79 -1.34
C ILE A 141 11.27 40.39 -2.65
N SER A 142 11.33 41.24 -3.68
CA SER A 142 10.78 40.95 -5.00
C SER A 142 11.48 39.75 -5.65
N PHE A 143 12.78 39.58 -5.43
CA PHE A 143 13.54 38.44 -5.93
C PHE A 143 13.10 37.14 -5.26
N VAL A 144 12.93 37.13 -3.93
CA VAL A 144 12.44 35.95 -3.18
C VAL A 144 11.01 35.58 -3.60
N ILE A 145 10.12 36.57 -3.78
CA ILE A 145 8.75 36.32 -4.25
C ILE A 145 8.78 35.76 -5.68
N ALA A 146 9.57 36.35 -6.59
CA ALA A 146 9.69 35.86 -7.95
C ALA A 146 10.25 34.43 -8.01
N PHE A 147 11.23 34.11 -7.16
CA PHE A 147 11.80 32.77 -7.06
C PHE A 147 10.77 31.76 -6.52
N GLY A 148 10.02 32.12 -5.47
CA GLY A 148 8.94 31.27 -4.94
C GLY A 148 7.82 31.03 -5.95
N VAL A 149 7.43 32.06 -6.71
CA VAL A 149 6.46 31.90 -7.81
C VAL A 149 7.01 31.00 -8.91
N ALA A 150 8.29 31.16 -9.28
CA ALA A 150 8.94 30.30 -10.27
C ALA A 150 9.01 28.84 -9.81
N GLU A 151 9.31 28.57 -8.53
CA GLU A 151 9.27 27.20 -7.97
C GLU A 151 7.88 26.60 -8.02
N ILE A 152 6.84 27.34 -7.61
CA ILE A 152 5.44 26.86 -7.67
C ILE A 152 5.06 26.53 -9.12
N ILE A 153 5.44 27.39 -10.06
CA ILE A 153 5.21 27.17 -11.49
C ILE A 153 5.94 25.90 -11.96
N CYS A 154 7.21 25.72 -11.61
CA CYS A 154 7.99 24.52 -11.94
C CYS A 154 7.37 23.24 -11.35
N VAL A 155 6.91 23.28 -10.10
CA VAL A 155 6.23 22.15 -9.45
C VAL A 155 4.89 21.86 -10.12
N ALA A 156 4.11 22.89 -10.46
CA ALA A 156 2.83 22.72 -11.16
C ALA A 156 3.02 22.14 -12.58
N PHE A 157 4.00 22.64 -13.34
CA PHE A 157 4.36 22.08 -14.65
C PHE A 157 4.91 20.67 -14.54
N GLY A 158 5.76 20.39 -13.55
CA GLY A 158 6.25 19.06 -13.25
C GLY A 158 5.11 18.11 -12.94
N TRP A 159 4.21 18.48 -12.02
CA TRP A 159 3.04 17.69 -11.67
C TRP A 159 2.11 17.48 -12.87
N ALA A 160 1.83 18.51 -13.67
CA ALA A 160 1.03 18.40 -14.88
C ALA A 160 1.69 17.49 -15.93
N TYR A 161 3.01 17.58 -16.11
CA TYR A 161 3.78 16.73 -17.01
C TYR A 161 3.80 15.27 -16.54
N PHE A 162 4.06 15.01 -15.26
CA PHE A 162 4.01 13.67 -14.68
C PHE A 162 2.59 13.09 -14.73
N HIS A 163 1.57 13.89 -14.44
CA HIS A 163 0.18 13.46 -14.53
C HIS A 163 -0.19 13.14 -15.98
N LYS A 164 0.16 14.00 -16.94
CA LYS A 164 -0.07 13.75 -18.37
C LYS A 164 0.66 12.50 -18.85
N LYS A 165 1.94 12.34 -18.51
CA LYS A 165 2.75 11.16 -18.85
C LYS A 165 2.19 9.88 -18.23
N THR A 166 1.71 9.93 -16.99
CA THR A 166 1.09 8.78 -16.30
C THR A 166 -0.24 8.41 -16.96
N VAL A 167 -1.04 9.40 -17.35
CA VAL A 167 -2.29 9.19 -18.10
C VAL A 167 -2.01 8.61 -19.49
N ASP A 168 -1.00 9.12 -20.21
CA ASP A 168 -0.61 8.63 -21.54
C ASP A 168 -0.08 7.20 -21.47
N LEU A 169 0.76 6.87 -20.49
CA LEU A 169 1.24 5.49 -20.26
C LEU A 169 0.09 4.53 -19.93
N ARG A 170 -0.88 4.97 -19.12
CA ARG A 170 -2.07 4.17 -18.80
C ARG A 170 -2.94 3.97 -20.04
N ASN A 171 -3.16 5.00 -20.85
CA ASN A 171 -3.90 4.90 -22.10
C ASN A 171 -3.20 4.01 -23.13
N GLN A 172 -1.87 4.10 -23.24
CA GLN A 172 -1.07 3.20 -24.07
C GLN A 172 -1.20 1.75 -23.59
N ASN A 173 -0.96 1.47 -22.30
CA ASN A 173 -1.11 0.12 -21.74
C ASN A 173 -2.52 -0.44 -21.96
N GLN A 174 -3.56 0.40 -21.81
CA GLN A 174 -4.94 0.02 -22.11
C GLN A 174 -5.16 -0.35 -23.58
N SER A 175 -4.60 0.43 -24.51
CA SER A 175 -4.65 0.12 -25.94
C SER A 175 -3.84 -1.13 -26.29
N TYR A 176 -2.64 -1.29 -25.72
CA TYR A 176 -1.83 -2.50 -25.92
C TYR A 176 -2.56 -3.75 -25.43
N VAL A 177 -3.23 -3.70 -24.27
CA VAL A 177 -4.03 -4.82 -23.75
C VAL A 177 -5.23 -5.12 -24.66
N ALA A 178 -5.96 -4.11 -25.15
CA ALA A 178 -7.05 -4.33 -26.11
C ALA A 178 -6.57 -4.97 -27.42
N ILE A 179 -5.43 -4.52 -27.95
CA ILE A 179 -4.84 -5.02 -29.20
C ILE A 179 -4.28 -6.44 -29.01
N THR A 180 -3.62 -6.72 -27.89
CA THR A 180 -3.03 -8.05 -27.63
C THR A 180 -4.05 -9.11 -27.23
N ALA A 181 -5.13 -8.72 -26.53
CA ALA A 181 -6.21 -9.63 -26.16
C ALA A 181 -7.29 -9.80 -27.25
N GLY A 182 -7.23 -9.03 -28.35
CA GLY A 182 -8.24 -9.07 -29.41
C GLY A 182 -9.63 -8.57 -28.97
N PHE A 183 -9.72 -7.83 -27.86
CA PHE A 183 -10.97 -7.37 -27.29
C PHE A 183 -11.38 -5.98 -27.72
N ARG A 184 -12.70 -5.79 -27.89
CA ARG A 184 -13.25 -4.49 -28.23
C ARG A 184 -13.24 -3.57 -27.01
N ARG A 185 -12.69 -2.36 -27.20
CA ARG A 185 -12.85 -1.27 -26.23
C ARG A 185 -14.17 -0.55 -26.51
N PHE A 186 -15.11 -0.69 -25.58
CA PHE A 186 -16.40 0.00 -25.62
C PHE A 186 -16.29 1.36 -24.95
N THR A 187 -17.11 2.31 -25.39
CA THR A 187 -17.28 3.59 -24.69
C THR A 187 -18.32 3.47 -23.58
N PHE A 188 -18.26 4.32 -22.56
CA PHE A 188 -19.26 4.30 -21.49
C PHE A 188 -20.66 4.62 -22.03
N GLU A 189 -20.78 5.59 -22.94
CA GLU A 189 -22.07 5.94 -23.57
C GLU A 189 -22.64 4.80 -24.41
N GLU A 190 -21.80 4.03 -25.11
CA GLU A 190 -22.25 2.83 -25.83
C GLU A 190 -22.85 1.80 -24.87
N LEU A 191 -22.16 1.47 -23.77
CA LEU A 191 -22.66 0.49 -22.80
C LEU A 191 -23.87 0.99 -22.03
N LYS A 192 -23.92 2.29 -21.73
CA LYS A 192 -25.08 2.94 -21.13
C LYS A 192 -26.31 2.85 -22.04
N LYS A 193 -26.14 3.10 -23.34
CA LYS A 193 -27.21 2.91 -24.34
C LYS A 193 -27.62 1.43 -24.44
N ALA A 194 -26.65 0.52 -24.53
CA ALA A 194 -26.91 -0.91 -24.66
C ALA A 194 -27.67 -1.50 -23.46
N THR A 195 -27.42 -1.00 -22.25
CA THR A 195 -28.07 -1.44 -21.00
C THR A 195 -29.32 -0.62 -20.63
N ASN A 196 -29.78 0.25 -21.54
CA ASN A 196 -30.89 1.18 -21.29
C ASN A 196 -30.70 1.99 -19.99
N ASN A 197 -29.53 2.59 -19.79
CA ASN A 197 -29.11 3.26 -18.55
C ASN A 197 -28.99 2.33 -17.33
N PHE A 198 -28.49 1.10 -17.53
CA PHE A 198 -28.26 0.14 -16.44
C PHE A 198 -29.53 -0.20 -15.64
N ILE A 199 -30.66 -0.40 -16.33
CA ILE A 199 -31.95 -0.66 -15.68
C ILE A 199 -32.12 -2.13 -15.25
N GLU A 200 -31.78 -3.08 -16.13
CA GLU A 200 -32.01 -4.50 -15.87
C GLU A 200 -30.80 -5.14 -15.17
N GLU A 201 -30.80 -5.09 -13.84
CA GLU A 201 -29.83 -5.79 -13.01
C GLU A 201 -30.11 -7.30 -12.99
N ILE A 202 -29.10 -8.08 -13.37
CA ILE A 202 -29.18 -9.55 -13.40
C ILE A 202 -28.35 -10.23 -12.30
N GLY A 203 -27.46 -9.47 -11.65
CA GLY A 203 -26.68 -9.93 -10.51
C GLY A 203 -25.93 -8.81 -9.80
N ARG A 204 -25.67 -9.00 -8.51
CA ARG A 204 -24.91 -8.06 -7.67
C ARG A 204 -24.13 -8.82 -6.62
N GLY A 205 -22.87 -8.44 -6.42
CA GLY A 205 -22.00 -9.07 -5.43
C GLY A 205 -20.78 -8.22 -5.10
N GLY A 206 -19.83 -8.81 -4.38
CA GLY A 206 -18.57 -8.15 -4.00
C GLY A 206 -17.68 -7.76 -5.18
N SER A 207 -17.92 -8.35 -6.35
CA SER A 207 -17.26 -8.04 -7.61
C SER A 207 -18.01 -7.02 -8.47
N GLY A 208 -19.08 -6.39 -7.98
CA GLY A 208 -19.81 -5.33 -8.69
C GLY A 208 -21.26 -5.68 -9.04
N VAL A 209 -21.84 -4.90 -9.96
CA VAL A 209 -23.23 -5.07 -10.43
C VAL A 209 -23.22 -5.46 -11.90
N VAL A 210 -24.01 -6.46 -12.27
CA VAL A 210 -24.12 -6.96 -13.63
C VAL A 210 -25.48 -6.59 -14.20
N TYR A 211 -25.47 -5.98 -15.39
CA TYR A 211 -26.66 -5.55 -16.11
C TYR A 211 -26.80 -6.30 -17.41
N LYS A 212 -28.03 -6.62 -17.80
CA LYS A 212 -28.30 -7.10 -19.17
C LYS A 212 -28.26 -5.92 -20.14
N GLY A 213 -27.72 -6.16 -21.33
CA GLY A 213 -27.73 -5.18 -22.40
C GLY A 213 -27.87 -5.82 -23.77
N VAL A 214 -28.16 -5.01 -24.77
CA VAL A 214 -28.21 -5.40 -26.18
C VAL A 214 -27.31 -4.44 -26.97
N LEU A 215 -26.26 -4.97 -27.58
CA LEU A 215 -25.34 -4.21 -28.41
C LEU A 215 -26.00 -3.77 -29.73
N GLU A 216 -25.38 -2.85 -30.45
CA GLU A 216 -25.91 -2.36 -31.74
C GLU A 216 -26.05 -3.48 -32.79
N ASP A 217 -25.15 -4.47 -32.74
CA ASP A 217 -25.18 -5.68 -33.57
C ASP A 217 -26.18 -6.75 -33.09
N LYS A 218 -27.07 -6.41 -32.15
CA LYS A 218 -28.13 -7.24 -31.59
C LYS A 218 -27.66 -8.37 -30.67
N ARG A 219 -26.36 -8.49 -30.38
CA ARG A 219 -25.90 -9.45 -29.36
C ARG A 219 -26.40 -9.03 -27.97
N VAL A 220 -26.97 -9.99 -27.25
CA VAL A 220 -27.32 -9.84 -25.83
C VAL A 220 -26.05 -10.05 -25.00
N VAL A 221 -25.80 -9.16 -24.05
CA VAL A 221 -24.56 -9.13 -23.27
C VAL A 221 -24.84 -8.94 -21.79
N ALA A 222 -23.91 -9.43 -20.96
CA ALA A 222 -23.83 -9.12 -19.55
C ALA A 222 -22.76 -8.05 -19.32
N VAL A 223 -23.16 -6.88 -18.82
CA VAL A 223 -22.27 -5.75 -18.54
C VAL A 223 -22.01 -5.66 -17.04
N LYS A 224 -20.84 -6.12 -16.60
CA LYS A 224 -20.40 -6.06 -15.21
C LYS A 224 -19.75 -4.70 -14.94
N ASN A 225 -20.39 -3.89 -14.11
CA ASN A 225 -19.90 -2.61 -13.61
C ASN A 225 -19.23 -2.81 -12.25
N LEU A 226 -17.90 -2.60 -12.19
CA LEU A 226 -17.09 -2.79 -10.97
C LEU A 226 -17.13 -1.55 -10.05
N GLU A 227 -18.26 -0.83 -10.02
CA GLU A 227 -18.35 0.51 -9.46
C GLU A 227 -17.78 0.60 -8.02
N GLY A 228 -16.77 1.45 -7.81
CA GLY A 228 -16.21 1.71 -6.49
C GLY A 228 -14.76 2.19 -6.54
N LEU A 229 -14.48 3.38 -6.01
CA LEU A 229 -13.16 4.03 -5.88
C LEU A 229 -12.19 3.32 -4.90
N SER A 230 -12.40 2.03 -4.61
CA SER A 230 -11.48 1.28 -3.76
C SER A 230 -10.27 0.81 -4.58
N HIS A 231 -9.06 0.86 -4.01
CA HIS A 231 -7.86 0.32 -4.66
C HIS A 231 -7.99 -1.17 -5.07
N GLY A 232 -8.97 -1.90 -4.54
CA GLY A 232 -9.23 -3.31 -4.89
C GLY A 232 -9.92 -3.50 -6.25
N SER A 233 -10.82 -2.61 -6.65
CA SER A 233 -11.63 -2.76 -7.88
C SER A 233 -10.81 -2.60 -9.16
N GLU A 234 -9.82 -1.70 -9.15
CA GLU A 234 -8.93 -1.52 -10.30
C GLU A 234 -8.00 -2.72 -10.48
N ALA A 235 -7.46 -3.29 -9.40
CA ALA A 235 -6.65 -4.50 -9.49
C ALA A 235 -7.47 -5.69 -10.02
N GLN A 236 -8.71 -5.85 -9.55
CA GLN A 236 -9.62 -6.89 -10.06
C GLN A 236 -9.93 -6.69 -11.55
N PHE A 237 -10.23 -5.45 -11.97
CA PHE A 237 -10.47 -5.14 -13.38
C PHE A 237 -9.29 -5.55 -14.28
N TRP A 238 -8.08 -5.12 -13.94
CA TRP A 238 -6.90 -5.42 -14.75
C TRP A 238 -6.56 -6.91 -14.73
N SER A 239 -6.72 -7.58 -13.58
CA SER A 239 -6.55 -9.02 -13.44
C SER A 239 -7.51 -9.79 -14.36
N GLU A 240 -8.78 -9.38 -14.38
CA GLU A 240 -9.82 -10.02 -15.17
C GLU A 240 -9.53 -9.81 -16.67
N VAL A 241 -9.29 -8.57 -17.11
CA VAL A 241 -8.95 -8.26 -18.51
C VAL A 241 -7.66 -8.95 -18.98
N SER A 242 -6.62 -9.02 -18.15
CA SER A 242 -5.34 -9.65 -18.54
C SER A 242 -5.41 -11.16 -18.63
N THR A 243 -6.26 -11.79 -17.80
CA THR A 243 -6.37 -13.26 -17.70
C THR A 243 -7.35 -13.79 -18.74
N ILE A 244 -8.60 -13.33 -18.72
CA ILE A 244 -9.66 -13.83 -19.61
C ILE A 244 -9.39 -13.50 -21.08
N GLY A 245 -8.57 -12.47 -21.35
CA GLY A 245 -8.19 -12.06 -22.70
C GLY A 245 -7.25 -12.96 -23.45
N ARG A 246 -6.73 -14.00 -22.81
CA ARG A 246 -5.77 -14.92 -23.42
C ARG A 246 -6.26 -16.36 -23.43
N ILE A 247 -7.46 -16.60 -22.93
CA ILE A 247 -8.00 -17.94 -22.70
C ILE A 247 -9.35 -18.08 -23.42
N ASN A 248 -9.56 -19.24 -24.03
CA ASN A 248 -10.79 -19.55 -24.74
C ASN A 248 -11.08 -21.05 -24.60
N HIS A 249 -12.20 -21.38 -23.97
CA HIS A 249 -12.59 -22.76 -23.71
C HIS A 249 -14.11 -22.84 -23.60
N MET A 250 -14.72 -23.95 -24.03
CA MET A 250 -16.18 -24.12 -24.08
C MET A 250 -16.85 -23.86 -22.71
N ASN A 251 -16.21 -24.32 -21.64
CA ASN A 251 -16.69 -24.19 -20.26
C ASN A 251 -16.16 -22.95 -19.52
N LEU A 252 -15.65 -21.94 -20.24
CA LEU A 252 -15.31 -20.63 -19.68
C LEU A 252 -16.25 -19.57 -20.26
N VAL A 253 -16.52 -18.52 -19.47
CA VAL A 253 -17.29 -17.37 -19.96
C VAL A 253 -16.47 -16.58 -21.00
N THR A 254 -17.12 -16.20 -22.08
CA THR A 254 -16.52 -15.43 -23.17
C THR A 254 -16.62 -13.94 -22.86
N MET A 255 -15.48 -13.25 -22.82
CA MET A 255 -15.44 -11.79 -22.79
C MET A 255 -15.51 -11.24 -24.22
N PHE A 256 -16.40 -10.28 -24.45
CA PHE A 256 -16.46 -9.52 -25.71
C PHE A 256 -15.64 -8.23 -25.66
N GLY A 257 -15.44 -7.68 -24.45
CA GLY A 257 -14.51 -6.59 -24.25
C GLY A 257 -14.73 -5.82 -22.96
N PHE A 258 -14.29 -4.56 -22.93
CA PHE A 258 -14.30 -3.76 -21.72
C PHE A 258 -14.45 -2.26 -22.00
N CYS A 259 -14.84 -1.51 -20.97
CA CYS A 259 -14.81 -0.05 -20.93
C CYS A 259 -13.92 0.40 -19.77
N ALA A 260 -12.88 1.19 -20.10
CA ALA A 260 -11.99 1.83 -19.15
C ALA A 260 -11.94 3.34 -19.44
N GLU A 261 -12.95 4.08 -18.99
CA GLU A 261 -13.07 5.53 -19.20
C GLU A 261 -13.10 6.26 -17.84
N LYS A 262 -12.14 7.17 -17.60
CA LYS A 262 -12.01 7.88 -16.32
C LYS A 262 -12.00 6.88 -15.14
N ALA A 263 -12.96 6.98 -14.22
CA ALA A 263 -13.16 6.07 -13.09
C ALA A 263 -14.13 4.91 -13.40
N LYS A 264 -14.71 4.85 -14.60
CA LYS A 264 -15.62 3.78 -15.01
C LYS A 264 -14.82 2.56 -15.45
N ARG A 265 -15.20 1.40 -14.92
CA ARG A 265 -14.61 0.09 -15.19
C ARG A 265 -15.75 -0.88 -15.42
N LEU A 266 -15.96 -1.25 -16.68
CA LEU A 266 -17.00 -2.19 -17.07
C LEU A 266 -16.41 -3.31 -17.92
N LEU A 267 -16.92 -4.51 -17.74
CA LEU A 267 -16.57 -5.70 -18.49
C LEU A 267 -17.81 -6.19 -19.22
N VAL A 268 -17.63 -6.65 -20.46
CA VAL A 268 -18.71 -7.07 -21.36
C VAL A 268 -18.53 -8.54 -21.68
N TYR A 269 -19.49 -9.35 -21.26
CA TYR A 269 -19.50 -10.81 -21.42
C TYR A 269 -20.66 -11.27 -22.30
N GLU A 270 -20.56 -12.51 -22.79
CA GLU A 270 -21.74 -13.24 -23.24
C GLU A 270 -22.81 -13.29 -22.13
N TYR A 271 -24.08 -13.16 -22.52
CA TYR A 271 -25.20 -13.34 -21.62
C TYR A 271 -25.59 -14.80 -21.56
N LEU A 272 -25.79 -15.33 -20.35
CA LEU A 272 -26.12 -16.72 -20.09
C LEU A 272 -27.52 -16.80 -19.46
N GLU A 273 -28.45 -17.45 -20.15
CA GLU A 273 -29.89 -17.33 -19.94
C GLU A 273 -30.35 -17.94 -18.62
N ASN A 274 -29.72 -19.04 -18.19
CA ASN A 274 -30.08 -19.73 -16.97
C ASN A 274 -29.36 -19.14 -15.74
N GLY A 275 -28.50 -18.12 -15.90
CA GLY A 275 -27.87 -17.43 -14.77
C GLY A 275 -26.88 -18.31 -14.01
N SER A 276 -26.74 -18.11 -12.70
CA SER A 276 -25.77 -18.83 -11.86
C SER A 276 -26.29 -20.19 -11.39
N LEU A 277 -25.38 -21.14 -11.18
CA LEU A 277 -25.67 -22.45 -10.59
C LEU A 277 -26.31 -22.29 -9.21
N GLU A 278 -25.87 -21.34 -8.39
CA GLU A 278 -26.50 -21.04 -7.09
C GLU A 278 -28.02 -20.86 -7.22
N LYS A 279 -28.47 -20.04 -8.17
CA LYS A 279 -29.90 -19.79 -8.39
C LYS A 279 -30.64 -21.06 -8.83
N ASN A 280 -29.99 -21.93 -9.59
CA ASN A 280 -30.60 -23.16 -10.12
C ASN A 280 -30.56 -24.33 -9.12
N LEU A 281 -29.66 -24.28 -8.14
CA LEU A 281 -29.44 -25.36 -7.18
C LEU A 281 -30.12 -25.10 -5.83
N PHE A 282 -30.16 -23.85 -5.36
CA PHE A 282 -30.65 -23.53 -4.01
C PHE A 282 -31.95 -22.74 -3.97
N SER A 283 -32.50 -22.29 -5.11
CA SER A 283 -33.77 -21.54 -5.11
C SER A 283 -34.97 -22.48 -4.98
N ASN A 284 -35.96 -22.05 -4.18
CA ASN A 284 -37.21 -22.79 -3.99
C ASN A 284 -37.92 -23.04 -5.34
N GLY A 285 -38.12 -24.32 -5.69
CA GLY A 285 -38.86 -24.75 -6.88
C GLY A 285 -38.01 -24.96 -8.14
N ALA A 286 -36.70 -24.64 -8.12
CA ALA A 286 -35.79 -25.01 -9.19
C ALA A 286 -35.29 -26.44 -8.95
N MET A 287 -35.61 -27.37 -9.86
CA MET A 287 -35.09 -28.74 -9.80
C MET A 287 -34.10 -28.94 -10.94
N LEU A 288 -32.80 -28.88 -10.61
CA LEU A 288 -31.75 -29.20 -11.56
C LEU A 288 -31.62 -30.72 -11.67
N ALA A 289 -31.97 -31.28 -12.83
CA ALA A 289 -31.91 -32.71 -13.10
C ALA A 289 -30.51 -33.28 -12.91
N TRP A 290 -30.42 -34.57 -12.57
CA TRP A 290 -29.16 -35.28 -12.35
C TRP A 290 -28.16 -35.11 -13.51
N GLU A 291 -28.62 -35.32 -14.75
CA GLU A 291 -27.78 -35.19 -15.95
C GLU A 291 -27.12 -33.80 -16.03
N ASN A 292 -27.87 -32.73 -15.74
CA ASN A 292 -27.33 -31.38 -15.70
C ASN A 292 -26.31 -31.23 -14.59
N ARG A 293 -26.56 -31.76 -13.38
CA ARG A 293 -25.59 -31.70 -12.26
C ARG A 293 -24.28 -32.41 -12.61
N PHE A 294 -24.36 -33.59 -13.21
CA PHE A 294 -23.20 -34.35 -13.66
C PHE A 294 -22.41 -33.60 -14.74
N ASN A 295 -23.10 -33.09 -15.77
CA ASN A 295 -22.49 -32.28 -16.82
C ASN A 295 -21.85 -31.00 -16.30
N ILE A 296 -22.46 -30.37 -15.28
CA ILE A 296 -21.92 -29.18 -14.62
C ILE A 296 -20.63 -29.51 -13.86
N ALA A 297 -20.60 -30.62 -13.11
CA ALA A 297 -19.39 -31.09 -12.43
C ALA A 297 -18.26 -31.37 -13.46
N LEU A 298 -18.54 -32.16 -14.49
CA LEU A 298 -17.57 -32.52 -15.52
C LEU A 298 -17.08 -31.30 -16.31
N GLY A 299 -17.98 -30.43 -16.76
CA GLY A 299 -17.62 -29.23 -17.53
C GLY A 299 -16.82 -28.22 -16.70
N THR A 300 -17.14 -28.07 -15.41
CA THR A 300 -16.33 -27.24 -14.49
C THR A 300 -14.95 -27.85 -14.29
N ALA A 301 -14.85 -29.18 -14.16
CA ALA A 301 -13.56 -29.86 -14.04
C ALA A 301 -12.68 -29.64 -15.27
N LYS A 302 -13.25 -29.77 -16.48
CA LYS A 302 -12.58 -29.51 -17.76
C LYS A 302 -12.08 -28.06 -17.86
N ALA A 303 -12.90 -27.10 -17.47
CA ALA A 303 -12.48 -25.69 -17.42
C ALA A 303 -11.26 -25.48 -16.52
N LEU A 304 -11.27 -26.04 -15.30
CA LEU A 304 -10.15 -25.88 -14.38
C LEU A 304 -8.89 -26.64 -14.84
N ALA A 305 -9.04 -27.84 -15.41
CA ALA A 305 -7.94 -28.58 -16.01
C ALA A 305 -7.25 -27.75 -17.11
N TYR A 306 -8.04 -27.15 -18.00
CA TYR A 306 -7.53 -26.25 -19.03
C TYR A 306 -6.74 -25.07 -18.42
N LEU A 307 -7.29 -24.40 -17.41
CA LEU A 307 -6.63 -23.26 -16.73
C LEU A 307 -5.31 -23.64 -16.04
N HIS A 308 -5.25 -24.82 -15.42
CA HIS A 308 -4.11 -25.27 -14.63
C HIS A 308 -3.03 -25.93 -15.46
N GLU A 309 -3.39 -26.64 -16.53
CA GLU A 309 -2.52 -27.62 -17.16
C GLU A 309 -2.26 -27.33 -18.64
N GLU A 310 -3.21 -26.71 -19.35
CA GLU A 310 -3.11 -26.46 -20.80
C GLU A 310 -2.73 -25.02 -21.16
N CYS A 311 -3.11 -24.03 -20.33
CA CYS A 311 -2.72 -22.64 -20.54
C CYS A 311 -1.19 -22.42 -20.47
N LEU A 312 -0.67 -21.54 -21.31
CA LEU A 312 0.77 -21.20 -21.35
C LEU A 312 1.30 -20.74 -19.98
N GLU A 313 0.56 -19.82 -19.35
CA GLU A 313 0.75 -19.40 -17.96
C GLU A 313 -0.22 -20.20 -17.08
N TRP A 314 0.19 -20.63 -15.89
CA TRP A 314 -0.76 -21.25 -14.95
C TRP A 314 -1.75 -20.20 -14.46
N VAL A 315 -3.04 -20.47 -14.65
CA VAL A 315 -4.12 -19.59 -14.20
C VAL A 315 -4.80 -20.20 -12.98
N LEU A 316 -4.63 -19.61 -11.81
CA LEU A 316 -5.41 -19.97 -10.63
C LEU A 316 -6.67 -19.11 -10.58
N HIS A 317 -7.85 -19.71 -10.48
CA HIS A 317 -9.11 -18.97 -10.42
C HIS A 317 -9.31 -18.28 -9.06
N CYS A 318 -9.05 -18.99 -7.96
CA CYS A 318 -9.14 -18.57 -6.56
C CYS A 318 -10.55 -18.18 -6.04
N ASP A 319 -11.61 -18.44 -6.80
CA ASP A 319 -13.00 -18.13 -6.39
C ASP A 319 -14.03 -19.05 -7.05
N VAL A 320 -13.72 -20.35 -7.15
CA VAL A 320 -14.66 -21.35 -7.67
C VAL A 320 -15.78 -21.57 -6.65
N LYS A 321 -17.03 -21.34 -7.05
CA LYS A 321 -18.24 -21.45 -6.22
C LYS A 321 -19.50 -21.41 -7.09
N PRO A 322 -20.68 -21.85 -6.62
CA PRO A 322 -21.92 -21.86 -7.41
C PRO A 322 -22.34 -20.51 -8.00
N GLN A 323 -21.99 -19.38 -7.37
CA GLN A 323 -22.30 -18.05 -7.91
C GLN A 323 -21.48 -17.72 -9.17
N ASN A 324 -20.30 -18.34 -9.33
CA ASN A 324 -19.36 -18.09 -10.42
C ASN A 324 -19.40 -19.19 -11.50
N ILE A 325 -20.26 -20.20 -11.36
CA ILE A 325 -20.58 -21.14 -12.42
C ILE A 325 -21.89 -20.67 -13.07
N LEU A 326 -21.81 -20.15 -14.28
CA LEU A 326 -22.97 -19.68 -15.03
C LEU A 326 -23.43 -20.77 -16.00
N LEU A 327 -24.72 -20.77 -16.33
CA LEU A 327 -25.36 -21.80 -17.15
C LEU A 327 -25.95 -21.15 -18.41
N ASP A 328 -25.55 -21.66 -19.58
CA ASP A 328 -26.17 -21.26 -20.85
C ASP A 328 -27.59 -21.86 -20.98
N LYS A 329 -28.28 -21.52 -22.08
CA LYS A 329 -29.62 -22.03 -22.41
C LYS A 329 -29.77 -23.57 -22.34
N ASP A 330 -28.69 -24.33 -22.57
CA ASP A 330 -28.65 -25.79 -22.61
C ASP A 330 -28.08 -26.37 -21.30
N PHE A 331 -28.03 -25.55 -20.24
CA PHE A 331 -27.48 -25.87 -18.91
C PHE A 331 -26.00 -26.28 -18.93
N GLN A 332 -25.25 -25.91 -19.96
CA GLN A 332 -23.80 -26.14 -19.99
C GLN A 332 -23.08 -25.14 -19.08
N PRO A 333 -22.10 -25.60 -18.27
CA PRO A 333 -21.42 -24.74 -17.32
C PRO A 333 -20.37 -23.86 -18.00
N LYS A 334 -20.32 -22.60 -17.56
CA LYS A 334 -19.27 -21.63 -17.89
C LYS A 334 -18.74 -20.99 -16.61
N VAL A 335 -17.46 -21.23 -16.32
CA VAL A 335 -16.77 -20.62 -15.18
C VAL A 335 -16.54 -19.13 -15.47
N ALA A 336 -16.90 -18.28 -14.51
CA ALA A 336 -16.89 -16.82 -14.61
C ALA A 336 -16.20 -16.15 -13.40
N ASP A 337 -16.01 -14.83 -13.49
CA ASP A 337 -15.41 -13.97 -12.44
C ASP A 337 -13.92 -14.23 -12.15
N PHE A 338 -13.08 -13.83 -13.10
CA PHE A 338 -11.62 -13.92 -12.99
C PHE A 338 -10.98 -12.74 -12.23
N GLY A 339 -11.77 -11.96 -11.50
CA GLY A 339 -11.29 -10.77 -10.78
C GLY A 339 -10.27 -11.09 -9.68
N LEU A 340 -10.29 -12.32 -9.14
CA LEU A 340 -9.33 -12.79 -8.13
C LEU A 340 -8.21 -13.67 -8.70
N SER A 341 -8.25 -13.98 -9.99
CA SER A 341 -7.37 -14.97 -10.61
C SER A 341 -5.91 -14.53 -10.62
N LYS A 342 -5.00 -15.51 -10.59
CA LYS A 342 -3.55 -15.32 -10.51
C LYS A 342 -2.85 -16.02 -11.66
N LEU A 343 -1.97 -15.29 -12.34
CA LEU A 343 -1.12 -15.82 -13.41
C LEU A 343 0.26 -16.16 -12.86
N PHE A 344 0.77 -17.36 -13.19
CA PHE A 344 2.13 -17.76 -12.88
C PHE A 344 2.86 -18.20 -14.14
N ASP A 345 4.09 -17.71 -14.26
CA ASP A 345 5.03 -18.23 -15.25
C ASP A 345 5.49 -19.63 -14.83
N ARG A 346 5.40 -20.58 -15.76
CA ARG A 346 5.88 -21.96 -15.57
C ARG A 346 7.39 -22.02 -15.34
N GLY A 347 8.13 -20.96 -15.67
CA GLY A 347 9.58 -20.81 -15.50
C GLY A 347 10.08 -20.48 -14.08
N GLY A 348 9.21 -20.33 -13.08
CA GLY A 348 9.58 -20.50 -11.67
C GLY A 348 9.98 -19.27 -10.83
N ASN A 349 9.85 -18.03 -11.31
CA ASN A 349 10.35 -16.86 -10.56
C ASN A 349 9.31 -16.08 -9.72
N ASN A 350 8.02 -16.44 -9.74
CA ASN A 350 6.95 -15.62 -9.17
C ASN A 350 6.08 -16.31 -8.09
N ILE A 351 6.62 -17.27 -7.32
CA ILE A 351 5.86 -17.93 -6.24
C ILE A 351 5.66 -17.01 -5.03
N SER A 352 6.46 -15.94 -4.90
CA SER A 352 6.46 -15.05 -3.74
C SER A 352 5.93 -13.66 -4.07
N GLN A 353 4.60 -13.44 -4.02
CA GLN A 353 3.98 -12.20 -3.53
C GLN A 353 2.45 -12.21 -3.74
N PHE A 354 1.72 -12.95 -2.91
CA PHE A 354 0.34 -12.57 -2.62
C PHE A 354 0.35 -11.65 -1.40
N SER A 355 0.10 -10.37 -1.62
CA SER A 355 0.07 -9.39 -0.52
C SER A 355 -1.15 -9.56 0.38
N ARG A 356 -2.22 -10.24 -0.08
CA ARG A 356 -3.49 -10.39 0.63
C ARG A 356 -4.25 -11.65 0.20
N VAL A 357 -4.63 -12.50 1.16
CA VAL A 357 -5.61 -13.59 0.99
C VAL A 357 -6.95 -13.01 0.52
N ARG A 358 -7.49 -13.52 -0.58
CA ARG A 358 -8.79 -13.14 -1.15
C ARG A 358 -9.48 -14.38 -1.71
N GLY A 359 -10.77 -14.54 -1.42
CA GLY A 359 -11.60 -15.66 -1.85
C GLY A 359 -12.87 -15.74 -1.00
N THR A 360 -13.77 -16.67 -1.34
CA THR A 360 -15.04 -16.84 -0.63
C THR A 360 -14.91 -17.84 0.53
N ARG A 361 -15.23 -17.41 1.76
CA ARG A 361 -15.26 -18.29 2.94
C ARG A 361 -16.20 -19.47 2.70
N GLY A 362 -15.78 -20.68 3.09
CA GLY A 362 -16.49 -21.93 2.81
C GLY A 362 -15.87 -22.71 1.64
N TYR A 363 -15.30 -22.01 0.65
CA TYR A 363 -14.68 -22.62 -0.53
C TYR A 363 -13.14 -22.56 -0.52
N MET A 364 -12.56 -21.70 0.33
CA MET A 364 -11.11 -21.53 0.40
C MET A 364 -10.43 -22.75 1.05
N ALA A 365 -9.37 -23.24 0.41
CA ALA A 365 -8.50 -24.28 0.96
C ALA A 365 -7.81 -23.83 2.26
N PRO A 366 -7.51 -24.76 3.19
CA PRO A 366 -6.88 -24.45 4.48
C PRO A 366 -5.59 -23.63 4.33
N GLU A 367 -4.72 -24.00 3.40
CA GLU A 367 -3.46 -23.30 3.16
C GLU A 367 -3.65 -21.86 2.69
N TRP A 368 -4.74 -21.58 1.97
CA TRP A 368 -5.02 -20.24 1.47
C TRP A 368 -5.50 -19.34 2.60
N ILE A 369 -6.34 -19.89 3.49
CA ILE A 369 -6.80 -19.21 4.70
C ILE A 369 -5.61 -18.91 5.63
N LEU A 370 -4.66 -19.83 5.73
CA LEU A 370 -3.45 -19.69 6.54
C LEU A 370 -2.37 -18.80 5.90
N ASN A 371 -2.66 -18.19 4.74
CA ASN A 371 -1.72 -17.34 4.00
C ASN A 371 -0.39 -18.05 3.67
N LEU A 372 -0.44 -19.36 3.45
CA LEU A 372 0.69 -20.15 2.97
C LEU A 372 0.79 -20.01 1.44
N PRO A 373 1.95 -20.33 0.82
CA PRO A 373 2.06 -20.39 -0.63
C PRO A 373 0.95 -21.25 -1.21
N ILE A 374 0.38 -20.87 -2.35
CA ILE A 374 -0.71 -21.61 -3.01
C ILE A 374 -0.26 -22.18 -4.35
N THR A 375 -0.94 -23.24 -4.76
CA THR A 375 -0.79 -23.90 -6.06
C THR A 375 -2.19 -24.09 -6.66
N SER A 376 -2.31 -24.73 -7.82
CA SER A 376 -3.60 -25.14 -8.41
C SER A 376 -4.51 -25.92 -7.46
N LYS A 377 -3.94 -26.55 -6.43
CA LYS A 377 -4.66 -27.32 -5.41
C LYS A 377 -5.67 -26.50 -4.60
N VAL A 378 -5.58 -25.16 -4.60
CA VAL A 378 -6.61 -24.33 -3.95
C VAL A 378 -7.93 -24.34 -4.73
N ASP A 379 -7.87 -24.34 -6.06
CA ASP A 379 -9.04 -24.45 -6.91
C ASP A 379 -9.61 -25.87 -6.90
N VAL A 380 -8.76 -26.90 -6.80
CA VAL A 380 -9.17 -28.30 -6.61
C VAL A 380 -10.03 -28.43 -5.35
N TYR A 381 -9.59 -27.82 -4.24
CA TYR A 381 -10.38 -27.82 -3.01
C TYR A 381 -11.73 -27.14 -3.20
N SER A 382 -11.75 -25.93 -3.80
CA SER A 382 -13.00 -25.22 -4.06
C SER A 382 -13.95 -26.00 -4.99
N TYR A 383 -13.40 -26.71 -5.99
CA TYR A 383 -14.15 -27.62 -6.85
C TYR A 383 -14.76 -28.79 -6.07
N GLY A 384 -14.01 -29.40 -5.15
CA GLY A 384 -14.55 -30.48 -4.31
C GLY A 384 -15.76 -30.02 -3.49
N ILE A 385 -15.70 -28.81 -2.91
CA ILE A 385 -16.85 -28.22 -2.21
C ILE A 385 -18.05 -28.02 -3.16
N LEU A 386 -17.82 -27.47 -4.35
CA LEU A 386 -18.85 -27.28 -5.38
C LEU A 386 -19.56 -28.60 -5.73
N VAL A 387 -18.80 -29.69 -5.90
CA VAL A 387 -19.37 -31.01 -6.22
C VAL A 387 -20.19 -31.56 -5.06
N LEU A 388 -19.73 -31.40 -3.82
CA LEU A 388 -20.52 -31.82 -2.65
C LEU A 388 -21.84 -31.04 -2.55
N GLU A 389 -21.85 -29.76 -2.91
CA GLU A 389 -23.08 -28.98 -2.99
C GLU A 389 -23.99 -29.46 -4.13
N LEU A 390 -23.44 -29.81 -5.31
CA LEU A 390 -24.20 -30.36 -6.42
C LEU A 390 -24.90 -31.68 -6.05
N VAL A 391 -24.18 -32.62 -5.42
CA VAL A 391 -24.76 -33.95 -5.09
C VAL A 391 -25.75 -33.89 -3.94
N THR A 392 -25.56 -32.98 -2.98
CA THR A 392 -26.45 -32.86 -1.80
C THR A 392 -27.61 -31.90 -2.00
N GLY A 393 -27.51 -30.96 -2.95
CA GLY A 393 -28.44 -29.84 -3.07
C GLY A 393 -28.38 -28.83 -1.91
N GLN A 394 -27.38 -28.94 -1.03
CA GLN A 394 -27.30 -28.11 0.18
C GLN A 394 -26.09 -27.18 0.13
N SER A 395 -26.28 -25.93 0.54
CA SER A 395 -25.19 -24.97 0.63
C SER A 395 -24.29 -25.25 1.84
N SER A 396 -22.99 -25.31 1.60
CA SER A 396 -21.92 -25.50 2.58
C SER A 396 -21.84 -24.38 3.63
N ILE A 397 -22.26 -23.15 3.28
CA ILE A 397 -22.27 -21.97 4.17
C ILE A 397 -23.52 -21.95 5.05
N GLY A 398 -24.62 -22.55 4.59
CA GLY A 398 -25.93 -22.55 5.26
C GLY A 398 -26.36 -23.90 5.85
N PHE A 399 -25.52 -24.94 5.76
CA PHE A 399 -25.89 -26.31 6.14
C PHE A 399 -26.31 -26.38 7.62
N GLN A 400 -27.57 -26.75 7.84
CA GLN A 400 -28.17 -27.01 9.14
C GLN A 400 -29.03 -28.27 9.01
N ARG A 401 -28.63 -29.36 9.66
CA ARG A 401 -29.45 -30.58 9.73
C ARG A 401 -30.13 -30.64 11.09
N ILE A 402 -31.45 -30.83 11.07
CA ILE A 402 -32.20 -31.20 12.27
C ILE A 402 -31.80 -32.64 12.61
N SER A 403 -31.32 -32.88 13.84
CA SER A 403 -31.02 -34.24 14.28
C SER A 403 -32.32 -35.05 14.43
N GLU A 404 -32.23 -36.38 14.48
CA GLU A 404 -33.37 -37.27 14.75
C GLU A 404 -34.11 -36.93 16.06
N ASN A 405 -33.48 -36.15 16.94
CA ASN A 405 -33.98 -35.76 18.25
C ASN A 405 -34.69 -34.39 18.22
N GLY A 406 -34.80 -33.75 17.05
CA GLY A 406 -35.39 -32.41 16.92
C GLY A 406 -34.47 -31.25 17.34
N GLU A 407 -33.21 -31.54 17.70
CA GLU A 407 -32.21 -30.52 18.04
C GLU A 407 -31.45 -30.06 16.77
N LEU A 408 -31.22 -28.75 16.66
CA LEU A 408 -30.43 -28.16 15.58
C LEU A 408 -28.95 -28.57 15.76
N GLY A 409 -28.54 -29.61 15.04
CA GLY A 409 -27.16 -30.09 15.08
C GLY A 409 -26.25 -29.12 14.34
N ASN A 410 -25.28 -28.51 15.02
CA ASN A 410 -24.20 -27.71 14.41
C ASN A 410 -23.18 -28.60 13.65
N LYS A 411 -23.62 -29.63 12.92
CA LYS A 411 -22.73 -30.42 12.07
C LYS A 411 -22.48 -29.63 10.79
N LYS A 412 -21.20 -29.44 10.43
CA LYS A 412 -20.81 -28.90 9.12
C LYS A 412 -20.99 -29.98 8.05
N LEU A 413 -21.29 -29.58 6.80
CA LEU A 413 -21.53 -30.50 5.67
C LEU A 413 -20.43 -31.57 5.52
N ILE A 414 -19.16 -31.14 5.48
CA ILE A 414 -18.02 -32.02 5.23
C ILE A 414 -17.84 -33.12 6.30
N PRO A 415 -17.77 -32.81 7.62
CA PRO A 415 -17.73 -33.84 8.66
C PRO A 415 -18.87 -34.84 8.57
N TRP A 416 -20.10 -34.37 8.27
CA TRP A 416 -21.26 -35.24 8.14
C TRP A 416 -21.12 -36.21 6.96
N ILE A 417 -20.70 -35.75 5.79
CA ILE A 417 -20.46 -36.61 4.62
C ILE A 417 -19.38 -37.65 4.93
N ARG A 418 -18.25 -37.24 5.53
CA ARG A 418 -17.19 -38.18 5.92
C ARG A 418 -17.67 -39.24 6.92
N GLU A 419 -18.55 -38.86 7.85
CA GLU A 419 -19.17 -39.78 8.81
C GLU A 419 -20.09 -40.79 8.10
N MET A 420 -20.96 -40.33 7.19
CA MET A 420 -21.87 -41.19 6.42
C MET A 420 -21.11 -42.23 5.60
N VAL A 421 -20.11 -41.81 4.82
CA VAL A 421 -19.28 -42.70 3.99
C VAL A 421 -18.56 -43.77 4.83
N ARG A 422 -18.22 -43.47 6.09
CA ARG A 422 -17.53 -44.42 6.98
C ARG A 422 -18.49 -45.40 7.66
N MET A 423 -19.71 -44.97 7.98
CA MET A 423 -20.58 -45.66 8.93
C MET A 423 -21.81 -46.32 8.31
N ASN A 424 -22.20 -45.95 7.09
CA ASN A 424 -23.40 -46.47 6.43
C ASN A 424 -23.02 -47.29 5.19
N GLN A 425 -23.74 -48.38 4.91
CA GLN A 425 -23.57 -49.17 3.68
C GLN A 425 -24.23 -48.49 2.47
N ASN A 426 -25.34 -47.77 2.69
CA ASN A 426 -26.11 -47.07 1.65
C ASN A 426 -25.91 -45.55 1.78
N TRP A 427 -24.64 -45.16 1.88
CA TRP A 427 -24.27 -43.76 2.14
C TRP A 427 -24.54 -42.85 0.94
N VAL A 428 -24.60 -43.39 -0.28
CA VAL A 428 -24.86 -42.63 -1.51
C VAL A 428 -26.27 -42.05 -1.45
N GLU A 429 -27.26 -42.88 -1.09
CA GLU A 429 -28.66 -42.50 -1.02
C GLU A 429 -28.95 -41.50 0.10
N GLU A 430 -28.23 -41.60 1.22
CA GLU A 430 -28.33 -40.66 2.34
C GLU A 430 -27.70 -39.28 2.04
N ILE A 431 -26.70 -39.24 1.14
CA ILE A 431 -26.01 -38.01 0.75
C ILE A 431 -26.70 -37.33 -0.42
N ALA A 432 -27.25 -38.12 -1.36
CA ALA A 432 -27.89 -37.62 -2.55
C ALA A 432 -29.05 -36.68 -2.22
N ASP A 433 -29.17 -35.62 -3.02
CA ASP A 433 -30.24 -34.64 -2.89
C ASP A 433 -31.62 -35.33 -2.98
N PRO A 434 -32.46 -35.23 -1.94
CA PRO A 434 -33.81 -35.79 -1.95
C PRO A 434 -34.68 -35.30 -3.12
N GLN A 435 -34.40 -34.12 -3.66
CA GLN A 435 -35.12 -33.57 -4.82
C GLN A 435 -34.83 -34.32 -6.13
N LEU A 436 -33.81 -35.18 -6.16
CA LEU A 436 -33.57 -36.06 -7.31
C LEU A 436 -34.53 -37.25 -7.32
N PHE A 437 -35.27 -37.54 -6.23
CA PHE A 437 -36.22 -38.65 -6.12
C PHE A 437 -35.62 -40.02 -6.52
N GLY A 438 -34.31 -40.23 -6.29
CA GLY A 438 -33.61 -41.44 -6.73
C GLY A 438 -33.35 -41.53 -8.23
N MET A 439 -33.68 -40.49 -9.01
CA MET A 439 -33.42 -40.42 -10.46
C MET A 439 -31.99 -39.94 -10.73
N TYR A 440 -31.03 -40.75 -10.36
CA TYR A 440 -29.62 -40.55 -10.66
C TYR A 440 -28.94 -41.89 -10.89
N ASP A 441 -27.83 -41.89 -11.61
CA ASP A 441 -26.99 -43.07 -11.71
C ASP A 441 -26.16 -43.23 -10.42
N HIS A 442 -26.27 -44.39 -9.78
CA HIS A 442 -25.65 -44.64 -8.48
C HIS A 442 -24.12 -44.66 -8.59
N SER A 443 -23.58 -45.30 -9.62
CA SER A 443 -22.14 -45.44 -9.85
C SER A 443 -21.46 -44.08 -10.05
N SER A 444 -22.04 -43.25 -10.90
CA SER A 444 -21.62 -41.88 -11.19
C SER A 444 -21.76 -40.97 -9.97
N MET A 445 -22.83 -41.11 -9.18
CA MET A 445 -23.00 -40.40 -7.90
C MET A 445 -21.91 -40.79 -6.90
N GLU A 446 -21.64 -42.09 -6.76
CA GLU A 446 -20.61 -42.62 -5.88
C GLU A 446 -19.23 -42.07 -6.25
N ILE A 447 -18.91 -42.05 -7.55
CA ILE A 447 -17.65 -41.53 -8.08
C ILE A 447 -17.53 -40.03 -7.82
N LEU A 448 -18.58 -39.24 -8.08
CA LEU A 448 -18.55 -37.80 -7.80
C LEU A 448 -18.28 -37.50 -6.32
N ILE A 449 -18.94 -38.21 -5.40
CA ILE A 449 -18.74 -38.02 -3.95
C ILE A 449 -17.30 -38.39 -3.56
N LYS A 450 -16.78 -39.53 -4.02
CA LYS A 450 -15.41 -39.99 -3.73
C LYS A 450 -14.36 -39.01 -4.25
N VAL A 451 -14.49 -38.57 -5.50
CA VAL A 451 -13.59 -37.59 -6.12
C VAL A 451 -13.66 -36.25 -5.39
N ALA A 452 -14.85 -35.79 -5.03
CA ALA A 452 -15.03 -34.56 -4.26
C ALA A 452 -14.34 -34.63 -2.89
N LEU A 453 -14.45 -35.76 -2.19
CA LEU A 453 -13.77 -35.99 -0.90
C LEU A 453 -12.25 -35.97 -1.03
N GLN A 454 -11.70 -36.58 -2.09
CA GLN A 454 -10.27 -36.49 -2.40
C GLN A 454 -9.81 -35.07 -2.71
N CYS A 455 -10.65 -34.29 -3.41
CA CYS A 455 -10.38 -32.89 -3.73
C CYS A 455 -10.31 -31.99 -2.50
N ILE A 456 -11.02 -32.33 -1.41
CA ILE A 456 -11.08 -31.53 -0.18
C ILE A 456 -10.19 -32.06 0.96
N GLU A 457 -9.22 -32.92 0.66
CA GLU A 457 -8.24 -33.36 1.66
C GLU A 457 -7.47 -32.19 2.26
N GLU A 458 -7.14 -32.27 3.55
CA GLU A 458 -6.45 -31.19 4.26
C GLU A 458 -5.04 -30.98 3.69
N GLU A 459 -4.31 -32.09 3.45
CA GLU A 459 -3.03 -32.04 2.78
C GLU A 459 -3.20 -31.74 1.29
N ARG A 460 -2.59 -30.65 0.82
CA ARG A 460 -2.74 -30.22 -0.58
C ARG A 460 -2.16 -31.20 -1.59
N ASP A 461 -1.12 -31.95 -1.21
CA ASP A 461 -0.33 -32.75 -2.14
C ASP A 461 -1.03 -34.06 -2.48
N VAL A 462 -1.89 -34.56 -1.58
CA VAL A 462 -2.72 -35.75 -1.82
C VAL A 462 -3.94 -35.47 -2.71
N ARG A 463 -4.36 -34.19 -2.83
CA ARG A 463 -5.47 -33.81 -3.73
C ARG A 463 -5.08 -34.14 -5.19
N PRO A 464 -5.99 -34.64 -6.03
CA PRO A 464 -5.70 -34.91 -7.43
C PRO A 464 -5.41 -33.62 -8.23
N SER A 465 -4.82 -33.76 -9.42
CA SER A 465 -4.85 -32.70 -10.45
C SER A 465 -6.25 -32.61 -11.07
N MET A 466 -6.56 -31.50 -11.73
CA MET A 466 -7.87 -31.37 -12.37
C MET A 466 -8.03 -32.27 -13.60
N SER A 467 -6.94 -32.59 -14.31
CA SER A 467 -6.95 -33.67 -15.32
C SER A 467 -7.32 -35.03 -14.72
N GLN A 468 -6.72 -35.43 -13.60
CA GLN A 468 -7.04 -36.67 -12.91
C GLN A 468 -8.50 -36.70 -12.45
N VAL A 469 -9.05 -35.56 -12.02
CA VAL A 469 -10.47 -35.41 -11.71
C VAL A 469 -11.33 -35.63 -12.95
N VAL A 470 -11.00 -35.01 -14.09
CA VAL A 470 -11.71 -35.20 -15.36
C VAL A 470 -11.68 -36.66 -15.79
N ASP A 471 -10.53 -37.32 -15.71
CA ASP A 471 -10.38 -38.73 -16.07
C ASP A 471 -11.27 -39.62 -15.18
N SER A 472 -11.24 -39.40 -13.86
CA SER A 472 -12.03 -40.17 -12.89
C SER A 472 -13.55 -40.04 -13.15
N ILE A 473 -14.03 -38.84 -13.47
CA ILE A 473 -15.44 -38.59 -13.76
C ILE A 473 -15.82 -39.12 -15.16
N THR A 474 -14.91 -39.05 -16.13
CA THR A 474 -15.17 -39.55 -17.49
C THR A 474 -15.24 -41.07 -17.51
N VAL A 475 -14.43 -41.77 -16.71
CA VAL A 475 -14.51 -43.23 -16.57
C VAL A 475 -15.88 -43.67 -16.04
N ALA A 476 -16.48 -42.91 -15.11
CA ALA A 476 -17.86 -43.15 -14.67
C ALA A 476 -18.84 -43.18 -15.86
N CYS A 477 -18.70 -42.21 -16.77
CA CYS A 477 -19.55 -42.07 -17.95
C CYS A 477 -19.38 -43.20 -18.98
N LEU A 478 -18.22 -43.88 -18.99
CA LEU A 478 -17.96 -45.01 -19.89
C LEU A 478 -18.49 -46.33 -19.34
N LEU A 479 -18.39 -46.55 -18.03
CA LEU A 479 -18.95 -47.74 -17.38
C LEU A 479 -20.48 -47.79 -17.54
N ASP A 480 -21.15 -46.64 -17.56
CA ASP A 480 -22.60 -46.54 -17.80
C ASP A 480 -23.00 -46.92 -19.23
N ARG A 481 -22.16 -46.63 -20.23
CA ARG A 481 -22.46 -46.95 -21.65
C ARG A 481 -22.29 -48.44 -21.94
N GLU A 482 -21.25 -49.07 -21.41
CA GLU A 482 -21.04 -50.51 -21.57
C GLU A 482 -22.17 -51.33 -20.94
N MET A 483 -22.73 -50.89 -19.79
CA MET A 483 -23.90 -51.53 -19.18
C MET A 483 -25.19 -51.37 -19.98
N HIS A 484 -25.39 -50.24 -20.67
CA HIS A 484 -26.57 -50.02 -21.51
C HIS A 484 -26.50 -50.75 -22.86
N ASP A 485 -25.30 -50.83 -23.46
CA ASP A 485 -25.07 -51.55 -24.71
C ASP A 485 -25.11 -53.09 -24.55
N GLU A 486 -24.98 -53.62 -23.33
CA GLU A 486 -25.16 -55.05 -23.04
C GLU A 486 -26.64 -55.46 -22.79
N ILE A 487 -27.55 -54.49 -22.69
CA ILE A 487 -28.98 -54.72 -22.36
C ILE A 487 -29.92 -54.49 -23.57
N GLU A 488 -29.45 -53.86 -24.66
CA GLU A 488 -30.09 -53.88 -25.99
C GLU A 488 -29.65 -55.08 -26.84
#